data_AF-A0A4P6HN68-F1
#
_entry.id   AF-A0A4P6HN68-F1
#
_cell.length_a   1.000
_cell.length_b   1.000
_cell.length_c   1.000
_cell.angle_alpha   90.00
_cell.angle_beta   90.00
_cell.angle_gamma   90.00
#
_symmetry.space_group_name_H-M   'P 1'
#
loop_
_entity.id
_entity.type
_entity.pdbx_description
1 polymer ?
#
loop_
_entity_poly.entity_id
_entity_poly.type
_entity_poly.pdbx_seq_one_letter_code
_entity_poly.pdbx_strand_id
1 'polypeptide(L)' 'MDRFIALSNIAHFERLLARETEPDRRRVIGDLLAREKAKLEMLEQRENAGRSPGASGKSGAPRP' A
#
# COMPACT_ATOMS: atom_id res chain seq x y z
N MET A 1 -5.44 4.37 6.20
CA MET A 1 -3.97 4.42 6.35
C MET A 1 -3.43 4.79 4.99
N ASP A 2 -2.62 5.84 4.90
CA ASP A 2 -2.15 6.37 3.61
C ASP A 2 -1.01 5.54 3.04
N ARG A 3 -0.98 5.44 1.71
CA ARG A 3 0.10 4.79 0.93
C ARG A 3 1.48 5.31 1.34
N PHE A 4 1.57 6.61 1.60
CA PHE A 4 2.79 7.28 2.05
C PHE A 4 3.31 6.71 3.38
N ILE A 5 2.42 6.46 4.35
CA ILE A 5 2.83 5.93 5.65
C ILE A 5 3.31 4.48 5.49
N ALA A 6 2.63 3.66 4.68
CA ALA A 6 3.06 2.29 4.40
C ALA A 6 4.46 2.26 3.74
N LEU A 7 4.72 3.13 2.76
CA LEU A 7 6.05 3.26 2.13
C LEU A 7 7.14 3.70 3.13
N SER A 8 6.83 4.67 3.99
CA SER A 8 7.76 5.12 5.03
C SER A 8 8.08 4.01 6.03
N ASN A 9 7.06 3.24 6.44
CA ASN A 9 7.24 2.11 7.36
C ASN A 9 8.08 1.00 6.73
N ILE A 10 7.83 0.66 5.46
CA ILE A 10 8.65 -0.32 4.71
C ILE A 10 10.11 0.12 4.68
N ALA A 11 10.39 1.35 4.28
CA ALA A 11 11.76 1.88 4.22
C ALA A 11 12.43 1.97 5.59
N HIS A 12 11.66 2.14 6.67
CA HIS A 12 12.17 2.12 8.03
C HIS A 12 12.54 0.69 8.46
N PHE A 13 11.63 -0.27 8.27
CA PHE A 13 11.86 -1.67 8.63
C PHE A 13 12.98 -2.33 7.81
N GLU A 14 13.13 -1.98 6.53
CA GLU A 14 14.26 -2.47 5.71
C GLU A 14 15.61 -1.96 6.26
N ARG A 15 15.68 -0.68 6.65
CA ARG A 15 16.89 -0.11 7.29
C ARG A 15 17.16 -0.73 8.66
N LEU A 16 16.11 -1.01 9.43
CA LEU A 16 16.23 -1.63 10.74
C LEU A 16 16.71 -3.08 10.61
N LEU A 17 16.16 -3.84 9.66
CA LEU A 17 16.54 -5.22 9.37
C LEU A 17 17.99 -5.35 8.90
N ALA A 18 18.46 -4.39 8.09
CA ALA A 18 19.85 -4.36 7.61
C ALA A 18 20.89 -4.15 8.71
N ARG A 19 20.49 -3.59 9.85
CA ARG A 19 21.36 -3.31 11.01
C ARG A 19 21.17 -4.26 12.17
N GLU A 20 20.08 -5.03 12.17
CA GLU A 20 19.76 -5.96 13.25
C GLU A 20 20.56 -7.25 13.10
N THR A 21 21.28 -7.62 14.15
CA THR A 21 22.10 -8.84 14.20
C THR A 21 21.40 -9.95 14.97
N GLU A 22 20.48 -9.60 15.87
CA GLU A 22 19.78 -10.58 16.70
C GLU A 22 18.74 -11.34 15.86
N PRO A 23 18.81 -12.67 15.80
CA PRO A 23 17.97 -13.47 14.90
C PRO A 23 16.48 -13.36 15.23
N ASP A 24 16.14 -13.34 16.52
CA ASP A 24 14.76 -13.21 16.98
C ASP A 24 14.18 -11.83 16.65
N ARG A 25 14.97 -10.76 16.83
CA ARG A 25 14.55 -9.41 16.45
C ARG A 25 14.43 -9.26 14.94
N ARG A 26 15.38 -9.82 14.17
CA ARG A 26 15.30 -9.86 12.71
C ARG A 26 14.03 -10.53 12.24
N ARG A 27 13.62 -11.64 12.88
CA ARG A 27 12.37 -12.33 12.54
C ARG A 27 11.15 -11.43 12.78
N VAL A 28 11.09 -10.79 13.95
CA VAL A 28 10.00 -9.85 14.28
C VAL A 28 9.96 -8.67 13.28
N ILE A 29 11.09 -8.07 12.96
CA ILE A 29 11.18 -6.97 11.99
C ILE A 29 10.75 -7.44 10.60
N GLY A 30 11.14 -8.65 10.19
CA GLY A 30 10.72 -9.27 8.93
C GLY A 30 9.21 -9.48 8.86
N ASP A 31 8.60 -9.98 9.95
CA ASP A 31 7.15 -10.17 10.03
C ASP A 31 6.40 -8.82 9.97
N LEU A 32 6.92 -7.78 10.61
CA LEU A 32 6.37 -6.41 10.52
C LEU A 32 6.49 -5.85 9.10
N LEU A 33 7.64 -6.02 8.45
CA LEU A 33 7.87 -5.60 7.08
C LEU A 33 6.88 -6.28 6.11
N ALA A 34 6.65 -7.59 6.27
CA ALA A 34 5.70 -8.34 5.44
C ALA A 34 4.26 -7.81 5.60
N ARG A 35 3.85 -7.49 6.83
CA ARG A 35 2.53 -6.90 7.10
C ARG A 35 2.36 -5.53 6.45
N GLU A 36 3.39 -4.68 6.48
CA GLU A 36 3.31 -3.36 5.83
C GLU A 36 3.29 -3.47 4.31
N LYS A 37 4.04 -4.41 3.72
CA LYS A 37 3.98 -4.70 2.26
C LYS A 37 2.59 -5.18 1.84
N ALA A 38 1.96 -6.07 2.62
CA ALA A 38 0.60 -6.52 2.35
C ALA A 38 -0.43 -5.37 2.46
N LYS A 39 -0.28 -4.47 3.44
CA LYS A 39 -1.13 -3.27 3.53
C LYS A 39 -0.96 -2.35 2.32
N LEU A 40 0.27 -2.14 1.86
CA LEU A 40 0.54 -1.35 0.67
C LEU A 40 -0.16 -1.94 -0.56
N GLU A 41 -0.02 -3.25 -0.75
CA GLU A 41 -0.66 -3.96 -1.86
C GLU A 41 -2.19 -3.81 -1.82
N MET A 42 -2.81 -3.95 -0.65
CA MET A 42 -4.26 -3.75 -0.50
C MET A 42 -4.69 -2.31 -0.82
N LEU A 43 -3.87 -1.31 -0.48
CA LEU A 43 -4.14 0.09 -0.81
C LEU A 43 -4.02 0.32 -2.33
N GLU A 44 -2.98 -0.22 -2.96
CA GLU A 44 -2.77 -0.10 -4.40
C GLU A 44 -3.86 -0.81 -5.20
N GLN A 45 -4.31 -1.99 -4.75
CA GLN A 45 -5.45 -2.69 -5.35
C GLN A 45 -6.74 -1.89 -5.23
N ARG A 46 -6.97 -1.20 -4.10
CA ARG A 46 -8.15 -0.33 -3.91
C ARG A 46 -8.09 0.91 -4.80
N GLU A 47 -6.93 1.54 -4.94
CA GLU A 47 -6.75 2.67 -5.86
C GLU A 47 -6.97 2.23 -7.31
N ASN A 48 -6.48 1.04 -7.69
CA ASN A 48 -6.67 0.50 -9.04
C ASN A 48 -8.13 0.08 -9.30
N ALA A 49 -8.82 -0.50 -8.31
CA ALA A 49 -10.23 -0.87 -8.41
C ALA A 49 -11.17 0.35 -8.43
N GLY A 50 -10.84 1.40 -7.68
CA GLY A 50 -11.51 2.70 -7.72
C GLY A 50 -11.31 3.43 -9.06
N ARG A 51 -10.27 3.08 -9.81
CA ARG A 51 -10.00 3.55 -11.17
C ARG A 51 -10.58 2.61 -12.22
N SER A 52 -11.85 2.25 -12.08
CA SER A 52 -12.59 1.75 -13.23
C SER A 52 -12.58 2.82 -14.33
N PRO A 53 -12.27 2.50 -15.60
CA PRO A 53 -12.42 3.41 -16.73
C PRO A 53 -13.91 3.58 -17.05
N GLY A 54 -14.63 4.24 -16.14
CA GLY A 54 -16.00 4.70 -16.32
C GLY A 54 -16.03 6.11 -16.91
N ALA A 55 -15.22 6.36 -17.94
CA ALA A 55 -15.47 7.47 -18.84
C ALA A 55 -16.66 7.10 -19.74
N SER A 56 -17.86 7.13 -19.18
CA SER A 56 -19.10 7.24 -19.95
C SER A 56 -19.55 8.69 -19.89
N GLY A 57 -18.72 9.57 -20.46
CA GLY A 57 -19.23 10.81 -21.02
C GLY A 57 -20.16 10.45 -22.16
N LYS A 58 -21.46 10.47 -21.91
CA LYS A 58 -22.49 10.71 -22.93
C LYS A 58 -23.50 11.69 -22.37
N SER A 59 -23.21 12.95 -22.68
CA SER A 59 -24.16 14.01 -22.99
C SER A 59 -25.51 13.48 -23.45
N GLY A 60 -26.60 14.02 -22.89
CA GLY A 60 -27.94 13.75 -23.39
C GLY A 60 -29.02 14.01 -22.36
N ALA A 61 -29.17 15.26 -21.93
CA ALA A 61 -30.40 15.69 -21.26
C ALA A 61 -31.58 15.46 -22.22
N PRO A 62 -32.68 14.82 -21.81
CA PRO A 62 -33.96 15.05 -22.45
C PRO A 62 -34.54 16.33 -21.83
N ARG A 63 -34.78 17.32 -22.67
CA ARG A 63 -35.51 18.54 -22.33
C ARG A 63 -36.65 18.67 -23.35
N PRO A 64 -37.73 19.37 -22.95
CA PRO A 64 -38.81 18.92 -22.08
C PRO A 64 -39.87 18.06 -22.80
#